data_AF-A0A954SME1-F1
#
_entry.id   AF-A0A954SME1-F1
#
_cell.length_a   1.000
_cell.length_b   1.000
_cell.length_c   1.000
_cell.angle_alpha   90.00
_cell.angle_beta   90.00
_cell.angle_gamma   90.00
#
_symmetry.space_group_name_H-M   'P 1'
#
loop_
_entity.id
_entity.type
_entity.pdbx_description
1 polymer ?
#
loop_
_entity_poly.entity_id
_entity_poly.type
_entity_poly.pdbx_seq_one_letter_code
_entity_poly.pdbx_strand_id
1 'polypeptide(L)'
;MSQRLIDQLDVARRELLDLTARNRLLNTPLARGRSTRLDVVDELSGEVFRVLVQGRKDMNFLPSASPVEEEAETTDEEDAEDSSAPGGETTSAHHLAQPDEELPKGTLAERHTDRSLQTRLADDKLQTRLLRLYYDARTMFEEQGVNSLFLALGFLEWYESPTSDKVRYAPLLLLPVELHRREVNSRFRVKYLDEEITTNLSLQAKMRADFGLQIPDLPDIEDLDPVEYFSEVERVIGEMPRWHVHRDRMTLWFFSFSKFLMFRDLAPDVWPEGKGPTDHPLVAGLLGEPVSFEPPLIREDEALDQRLQPQEICHVLDADSSQAAAVEEVRSGRNLVIQGPPGTGKSQSIANVIAAAVREGRTVLFVAEKLAALEVVKSRLDRVGLGDMCLELHSHKANRRAVLDDLDRTLNLGKPKTADIAGNISELARVRDRLNRYVNQLHSPLEDGEQSPYGLIGTLCRLRADGIKALDCQLPELSNWSRTTLKERQALLRDVNEHLQEIGDLGQQVWRGVRRKTPLLPSDLQSVSQRLTSLCERIARIIEHATALAKHLNIAWDQDSESFQSVQRLAQFAGKLRDLPAMDRSAFGNDIWSQSPDTISRVVERG
;
A
#
# COMPACT_ATOMS: atom_id res chain seq x y z
N MET A 1 -16.90 32.18 -24.29
CA MET A 1 -15.75 32.19 -23.37
C MET A 1 -16.05 33.13 -22.22
N SER A 2 -16.05 32.65 -20.98
CA SER A 2 -16.30 33.53 -19.83
C SER A 2 -15.02 34.33 -19.56
N GLN A 3 -15.04 35.65 -19.75
CA GLN A 3 -13.90 36.55 -19.45
C GLN A 3 -13.31 36.28 -18.06
N ARG A 4 -14.18 35.89 -17.11
CA ARG A 4 -13.82 35.48 -15.75
C ARG A 4 -12.79 34.34 -15.70
N LEU A 5 -12.90 33.32 -16.56
CA LEU A 5 -11.96 32.19 -16.58
C LEU A 5 -10.56 32.61 -17.04
N ILE A 6 -10.51 33.50 -18.03
CA ILE A 6 -9.24 34.05 -18.53
C ILE A 6 -8.59 34.88 -17.42
N ASP A 7 -9.36 35.73 -16.75
CA ASP A 7 -8.85 36.54 -15.65
C ASP A 7 -8.34 35.67 -14.49
N GLN A 8 -9.07 34.60 -14.13
CA GLN A 8 -8.64 33.65 -13.08
C GLN A 8 -7.38 32.87 -13.48
N LEU A 9 -7.29 32.43 -14.74
CA LEU A 9 -6.08 31.79 -15.26
C LEU A 9 -4.90 32.76 -15.20
N ASP A 10 -5.08 34.02 -15.58
CA ASP A 10 -4.02 35.02 -15.54
C ASP A 10 -3.57 35.35 -14.12
N VAL A 11 -4.46 35.34 -13.14
CA VAL A 11 -4.09 35.45 -11.72
C VAL A 11 -3.21 34.26 -11.31
N ALA A 12 -3.67 33.02 -11.56
CA ALA A 12 -2.90 31.81 -11.24
C ALA A 12 -1.55 31.76 -11.97
N ARG A 13 -1.50 32.23 -13.23
CA ARG A 13 -0.26 32.36 -14.00
C ARG A 13 0.69 33.33 -13.33
N ARG A 14 0.24 34.52 -12.92
CA ARG A 14 1.10 35.51 -12.27
C ARG A 14 1.69 35.02 -10.94
N GLU A 15 1.00 34.13 -10.22
CA GLU A 15 1.54 33.49 -9.02
C GLU A 15 2.76 32.59 -9.31
N LEU A 16 2.93 32.10 -10.54
CA LEU A 16 4.11 31.34 -10.95
C LEU A 16 5.34 32.25 -11.19
N LEU A 17 5.13 33.55 -11.40
CA LEU A 17 6.21 34.50 -11.64
C LEU A 17 6.81 35.01 -10.32
N ASP A 18 7.87 34.34 -9.86
CA ASP A 18 8.71 34.92 -8.81
C ASP A 18 9.66 35.98 -9.39
N LEU A 19 9.17 37.21 -9.49
CA LEU A 19 9.95 38.39 -9.88
C LEU A 19 10.62 39.09 -8.68
N THR A 20 10.66 38.42 -7.53
CA THR A 20 11.29 38.95 -6.31
C THR A 20 12.78 38.59 -6.29
N ALA A 21 13.50 39.23 -5.37
CA ALA A 21 14.91 38.93 -5.14
C ALA A 21 15.20 37.56 -4.48
N ARG A 22 14.15 36.77 -4.17
CA ARG A 22 14.30 35.37 -3.74
C ARG A 22 14.65 34.45 -4.91
N ASN A 23 14.22 34.82 -6.12
CA ASN A 23 14.56 34.09 -7.33
C ASN A 23 16.07 34.23 -7.63
N ARG A 24 16.78 33.10 -7.60
CA ARG A 24 18.23 33.03 -7.86
C ARG A 24 18.60 33.49 -9.26
N LEU A 25 17.67 33.37 -10.22
CA LEU A 25 17.84 33.89 -11.58
C LEU A 25 17.81 35.43 -11.62
N LEU A 26 17.17 36.11 -10.67
CA LEU A 26 17.18 37.58 -10.61
C LEU A 26 18.25 38.12 -9.67
N ASN A 27 18.55 37.35 -8.63
CA ASN A 27 19.52 37.70 -7.63
C ASN A 27 20.29 36.47 -7.15
N THR A 28 21.35 36.14 -7.85
CA THR A 28 22.39 35.24 -7.37
C THR A 28 23.21 36.02 -6.32
N PRO A 29 23.27 35.59 -5.05
CA PRO A 29 23.86 36.36 -3.97
C PRO A 29 25.39 36.33 -4.03
N LEU A 30 26.02 37.07 -4.94
CA LEU A 30 27.47 36.98 -5.24
C LEU A 30 28.40 37.52 -4.13
N ALA A 31 27.86 38.04 -3.01
CA ALA A 31 28.65 38.49 -1.87
C ALA A 31 29.34 37.32 -1.13
N ARG A 32 30.40 37.63 -0.37
CA ARG A 32 31.13 36.66 0.46
C ARG A 32 30.22 36.18 1.60
N GLY A 33 29.66 34.99 1.44
CA GLY A 33 28.81 34.36 2.43
C GLY A 33 28.18 33.07 1.93
N ARG A 34 28.10 32.09 2.85
CA ARG A 34 27.34 30.82 2.85
C ARG A 34 26.49 30.57 1.60
N SER A 35 27.08 30.03 0.54
CA SER A 35 26.30 29.56 -0.61
C SER A 35 26.76 28.17 -1.03
N THR A 36 25.80 27.30 -1.34
CA THR A 36 26.06 25.94 -1.85
C THR A 36 26.70 25.93 -3.25
N ARG A 37 26.88 27.09 -3.88
CA ARG A 37 27.47 27.25 -5.21
C ARG A 37 28.99 27.06 -5.23
N LEU A 38 29.52 26.96 -6.44
CA LEU A 38 30.95 27.01 -6.72
C LEU A 38 31.24 28.11 -7.75
N ASP A 39 32.07 29.08 -7.38
CA ASP A 39 32.50 30.15 -8.28
C ASP A 39 33.77 29.73 -9.03
N VAL A 40 33.73 29.86 -10.35
CA VAL A 40 34.89 29.68 -11.25
C VAL A 40 35.50 31.06 -11.51
N VAL A 41 36.82 31.14 -11.45
CA VAL A 41 37.59 32.39 -11.50
C VAL A 41 38.76 32.29 -12.45
N ASP A 42 39.22 33.42 -12.99
CA ASP A 42 40.37 33.46 -13.91
C ASP A 42 40.20 32.54 -15.13
N GLU A 43 38.98 32.44 -15.64
CA GLU A 43 38.63 31.71 -16.86
C GLU A 43 37.87 32.65 -17.82
N LEU A 44 37.94 32.37 -19.12
CA LEU A 44 37.23 33.15 -20.14
C LEU A 44 35.97 32.42 -20.59
N SER A 45 34.82 33.11 -20.58
CA SER A 45 33.52 32.47 -20.87
C SER A 45 33.48 31.83 -22.27
N GLY A 46 34.06 32.49 -23.26
CA GLY A 46 34.15 31.95 -24.63
C GLY A 46 35.01 30.69 -24.72
N GLU A 47 36.09 30.60 -23.95
CA GLU A 47 36.98 29.44 -23.93
C GLU A 47 36.36 28.24 -23.23
N VAL A 48 35.74 28.46 -22.06
CA VAL A 48 35.00 27.42 -21.33
C VAL A 48 33.85 26.88 -22.18
N PHE A 49 33.10 27.77 -22.85
CA PHE A 49 32.05 27.38 -23.79
C PHE A 49 32.60 26.56 -24.96
N ARG A 50 33.71 26.99 -25.57
CA ARG A 50 34.38 26.24 -26.64
C ARG A 50 34.80 24.84 -26.20
N VAL A 51 35.34 24.67 -24.99
CA VAL A 51 35.79 23.36 -24.50
C VAL A 51 34.60 22.44 -24.18
N LEU A 52 33.63 22.91 -23.41
CA LEU A 52 32.50 22.10 -22.95
C LEU A 52 31.48 21.82 -24.05
N VAL A 53 31.10 22.83 -24.84
CA VAL A 53 30.01 22.78 -25.81
C VAL A 53 30.51 22.36 -27.19
N GLN A 54 31.35 23.19 -27.81
CA GLN A 54 31.85 22.93 -29.17
C GLN A 54 32.81 21.73 -29.21
N GLY A 55 33.67 21.63 -28.20
CA GLY A 55 34.67 20.56 -28.06
C GLY A 55 34.12 19.27 -27.46
N ARG A 56 32.94 19.30 -26.82
CA ARG A 56 32.32 18.17 -26.08
C ARG A 56 33.29 17.48 -25.11
N LYS A 57 34.09 18.29 -24.40
CA LYS A 57 35.17 17.83 -23.52
C LYS A 57 34.89 18.19 -22.08
N ASP A 58 34.87 17.19 -21.20
CA ASP A 58 34.75 17.40 -19.75
C ASP A 58 35.91 18.24 -19.19
N MET A 59 35.62 19.10 -18.21
CA MET A 59 36.63 19.88 -17.49
C MET A 59 36.70 19.43 -16.03
N ASN A 60 37.90 19.50 -15.44
CA ASN A 60 38.12 19.26 -14.01
C ASN A 60 38.10 20.60 -13.24
N PHE A 61 38.17 20.54 -11.91
CA PHE A 61 38.26 21.74 -11.05
C PHE A 61 39.63 21.82 -10.38
N LEU A 62 40.23 23.01 -10.36
CA LEU A 62 41.47 23.30 -9.66
C LEU A 62 41.23 24.10 -8.38
N PRO A 63 41.87 23.71 -7.27
CA PRO A 63 41.84 24.49 -6.04
C PRO A 63 42.68 25.75 -6.16
N SER A 64 42.38 26.75 -5.34
CA SER A 64 43.14 27.99 -5.27
C SER A 64 44.54 27.76 -4.70
N ALA A 65 45.56 28.30 -5.36
CA ALA A 65 46.94 28.36 -4.86
C ALA A 65 47.12 29.33 -3.67
N SER A 66 46.13 30.19 -3.41
CA SER A 66 46.08 31.11 -2.26
C SER A 66 44.65 31.16 -1.73
N PRO A 67 44.24 30.18 -0.90
CA PRO A 67 42.87 30.07 -0.45
C PRO A 67 42.52 31.24 0.48
N VAL A 68 41.33 31.83 0.27
CA VAL A 68 40.76 32.80 1.20
C VAL A 68 40.09 32.01 2.33
N GLU A 69 40.45 32.29 3.59
CA GLU A 69 39.82 31.64 4.76
C GLU A 69 38.33 32.02 4.84
N GLU A 70 37.44 31.09 4.49
CA GLU A 70 36.02 31.15 4.87
C GLU A 70 35.83 30.65 6.31
N GLU A 71 35.14 31.45 7.16
CA GLU A 71 34.78 31.13 8.54
C GLU A 71 33.85 29.90 8.65
N ALA A 72 33.89 29.22 9.80
CA ALA A 72 33.29 27.91 10.05
C ALA A 72 31.75 27.86 9.89
N GLU A 73 31.28 26.69 9.44
CA GLU A 73 29.86 26.35 9.23
C GLU A 73 29.10 26.29 10.57
N THR A 74 28.07 27.14 10.75
CA THR A 74 26.97 26.89 11.69
C THR A 74 25.69 26.74 10.89
N THR A 75 24.98 25.64 11.11
CA THR A 75 23.66 25.34 10.55
C THR A 75 22.62 26.32 11.11
N ASP A 76 22.06 27.17 10.26
CA ASP A 76 20.87 27.98 10.57
C ASP A 76 19.63 27.37 9.90
N GLU A 77 18.52 27.36 10.64
CA GLU A 77 17.25 26.64 10.37
C GLU A 77 16.30 27.36 9.39
N GLU A 78 16.73 28.44 8.71
CA GLU A 78 15.82 29.29 7.92
C GLU A 78 15.58 28.86 6.46
N ASP A 79 16.33 27.90 5.92
CA ASP A 79 16.10 27.33 4.57
C ASP A 79 15.14 26.10 4.60
N ALA A 80 14.47 25.84 5.72
CA ALA A 80 13.68 24.63 5.96
C ALA A 80 12.27 24.62 5.35
N GLU A 81 11.85 25.64 4.58
CA GLU A 81 10.49 25.67 4.01
C GLU A 81 10.35 24.99 2.64
N ASP A 82 11.42 24.50 2.00
CA ASP A 82 11.30 23.82 0.69
C ASP A 82 12.19 22.57 0.50
N SER A 83 12.70 21.97 1.57
CA SER A 83 13.41 20.69 1.50
C SER A 83 13.09 19.78 2.68
N SER A 84 12.04 18.96 2.53
CA SER A 84 11.76 17.85 3.43
C SER A 84 12.41 16.56 2.88
N ALA A 85 13.70 16.38 3.14
CA ALA A 85 14.35 15.09 2.94
C ALA A 85 14.11 14.19 4.19
N PRO A 86 13.81 12.89 4.03
CA PRO A 86 13.67 11.97 5.14
C PRO A 86 15.04 11.58 5.69
N GLY A 87 15.11 11.46 7.01
CA GLY A 87 16.35 11.24 7.77
C GLY A 87 17.16 10.02 7.34
N GLY A 88 18.48 10.22 7.35
CA GLY A 88 19.48 9.17 7.15
C GLY A 88 20.87 9.69 7.55
N GLU A 89 21.34 9.21 8.69
CA GLU A 89 22.73 9.11 9.16
C GLU A 89 23.74 10.18 8.74
N THR A 90 24.14 11.00 9.72
CA THR A 90 25.39 11.76 9.76
C THR A 90 26.59 10.89 9.38
N THR A 91 26.97 10.91 8.11
CA THR A 91 28.25 10.39 7.65
C THR A 91 29.32 11.42 7.97
N SER A 92 29.99 11.21 9.10
CA SER A 92 31.21 11.93 9.47
C SER A 92 32.18 11.86 8.29
N ALA A 93 32.52 13.02 7.72
CA ALA A 93 33.49 13.17 6.65
C ALA A 93 34.88 12.74 7.13
N HIS A 94 35.15 11.44 7.05
CA HIS A 94 36.50 10.93 7.15
C HIS A 94 37.30 11.47 5.96
N HIS A 95 38.43 12.12 6.25
CA HIS A 95 39.48 12.48 5.30
C HIS A 95 39.72 11.36 4.30
N LEU A 96 39.16 11.49 3.10
CA LEU A 96 39.54 10.68 1.94
C LEU A 96 40.66 11.44 1.23
N ALA A 97 41.89 11.24 1.71
CA ALA A 97 43.08 11.61 0.94
C ALA A 97 43.06 10.77 -0.35
N GLN A 98 42.70 11.42 -1.46
CA GLN A 98 42.68 10.80 -2.79
C GLN A 98 44.09 10.88 -3.40
N PRO A 99 44.50 9.88 -4.20
CA PRO A 99 45.80 9.91 -4.87
C PRO A 99 45.89 11.12 -5.80
N ASP A 100 47.05 11.80 -5.79
CA ASP A 100 47.37 12.90 -6.69
C ASP A 100 47.35 12.41 -8.14
N GLU A 101 46.22 12.57 -8.85
CA GLU A 101 46.28 12.71 -10.30
C GLU A 101 47.17 13.93 -10.59
N GLU A 102 48.27 13.73 -11.32
CA GLU A 102 49.22 14.79 -11.67
C GLU A 102 48.47 16.01 -12.23
N LEU A 103 48.44 17.09 -11.46
CA LEU A 103 47.92 18.37 -11.88
C LEU A 103 48.64 18.79 -13.18
N PRO A 104 47.91 19.17 -14.24
CA PRO A 104 48.56 19.64 -15.46
C PRO A 104 49.39 20.90 -15.14
N LYS A 105 50.71 20.78 -15.25
CA LYS A 105 51.65 21.90 -15.07
C LYS A 105 51.69 22.72 -16.36
N GLY A 106 50.66 23.52 -16.58
CA GLY A 106 50.61 24.48 -17.70
C GLY A 106 51.45 25.73 -17.41
N THR A 107 52.08 26.27 -18.46
CA THR A 107 52.71 27.60 -18.40
C THR A 107 51.63 28.71 -18.38
N LEU A 108 51.97 29.94 -17.97
CA LEU A 108 51.04 31.09 -17.90
C LEU A 108 50.24 31.35 -19.20
N ALA A 109 50.72 30.89 -20.35
CA ALA A 109 50.08 31.05 -21.66
C ALA A 109 49.00 29.99 -21.97
N GLU A 110 48.92 28.90 -21.21
CA GLU A 110 48.01 27.77 -21.48
C GLU A 110 46.81 27.71 -20.50
N ARG A 111 46.81 28.58 -19.47
CA ARG A 111 45.88 28.53 -18.32
C ARG A 111 44.40 28.65 -18.65
N HIS A 112 44.04 29.36 -19.73
CA HIS A 112 42.63 29.58 -20.10
C HIS A 112 42.16 28.64 -21.23
N THR A 113 43.05 27.79 -21.74
CA THR A 113 42.77 26.84 -22.84
C THR A 113 42.90 25.38 -22.40
N ASP A 114 43.26 25.16 -21.14
CA ASP A 114 43.37 23.83 -20.58
C ASP A 114 41.98 23.28 -20.22
N ARG A 115 41.94 22.14 -19.54
CA ARG A 115 40.67 21.48 -19.17
C ARG A 115 40.36 21.65 -17.70
N SER A 116 40.80 22.77 -17.11
CA SER A 116 40.85 22.89 -15.67
C SER A 116 40.25 24.20 -15.18
N LEU A 117 39.05 24.14 -14.62
CA LEU A 117 38.34 25.30 -14.11
C LEU A 117 38.93 25.74 -12.77
N GLN A 118 39.53 26.92 -12.73
CA GLN A 118 40.09 27.49 -11.51
C GLN A 118 38.98 27.94 -10.53
N THR A 119 39.19 27.66 -9.25
CA THR A 119 38.23 27.99 -8.17
C THR A 119 38.91 28.77 -7.04
N ARG A 120 38.12 29.41 -6.18
CA ARG A 120 38.64 30.16 -5.01
C ARG A 120 38.91 29.30 -3.77
N LEU A 121 38.48 28.04 -3.78
CA LEU A 121 38.47 27.19 -2.59
C LEU A 121 39.79 26.41 -2.44
N ALA A 122 40.18 26.14 -1.20
CA ALA A 122 41.21 25.14 -0.90
C ALA A 122 40.73 23.73 -1.29
N ASP A 123 41.64 22.79 -1.53
CA ASP A 123 41.31 21.46 -2.05
C ASP A 123 40.27 20.72 -1.19
N ASP A 124 40.47 20.62 0.12
CA ASP A 124 39.51 19.97 1.02
C ASP A 124 38.09 20.57 0.93
N LYS A 125 38.00 21.91 0.98
CA LYS A 125 36.72 22.64 0.90
C LYS A 125 36.08 22.50 -0.49
N LEU A 126 36.88 22.50 -1.55
CA LEU A 126 36.44 22.30 -2.92
C LEU A 126 35.81 20.92 -3.09
N GLN A 127 36.47 19.87 -2.61
CA GLN A 127 35.95 18.50 -2.70
C GLN A 127 34.65 18.34 -1.89
N THR A 128 34.59 18.88 -0.66
CA THR A 128 33.35 18.87 0.13
C THR A 128 32.20 19.60 -0.59
N ARG A 129 32.47 20.76 -1.20
CA ARG A 129 31.46 21.54 -1.93
C ARG A 129 30.98 20.82 -3.18
N LEU A 130 31.90 20.24 -3.96
CA LEU A 130 31.58 19.46 -5.16
C LEU A 130 30.80 18.18 -4.82
N LEU A 131 31.17 17.49 -3.73
CA LEU A 131 30.46 16.30 -3.26
C LEU A 131 29.02 16.64 -2.84
N ARG A 132 28.83 17.76 -2.14
CA ARG A 132 27.51 18.25 -1.77
C ARG A 132 26.68 18.60 -3.01
N LEU A 133 27.23 19.41 -3.93
CA LEU A 133 26.57 19.76 -5.19
C LEU A 133 26.19 18.52 -6.00
N TYR A 134 27.05 17.51 -6.04
CA TYR A 134 26.78 16.25 -6.73
C TYR A 134 25.58 15.50 -6.13
N TYR A 135 25.52 15.34 -4.81
CA TYR A 135 24.38 14.67 -4.16
C TYR A 135 23.10 15.51 -4.21
N ASP A 136 23.19 16.82 -4.01
CA ASP A 136 22.04 17.74 -4.10
C ASP A 136 21.46 17.70 -5.52
N ALA A 137 22.30 17.76 -6.57
CA ALA A 137 21.87 17.67 -7.96
C ALA A 137 21.16 16.35 -8.26
N ARG A 138 21.72 15.24 -7.78
CA ARG A 138 21.14 13.91 -7.97
C ARG A 138 19.79 13.77 -7.25
N THR A 139 19.69 14.23 -6.02
CA THR A 139 18.44 14.22 -5.25
C THR A 139 17.37 15.06 -5.96
N MET A 140 17.69 16.29 -6.37
CA MET A 140 16.77 17.14 -7.12
C MET A 140 16.31 16.48 -8.42
N PHE A 141 17.21 15.81 -9.14
CA PHE A 141 16.87 15.09 -10.35
C PHE A 141 15.98 13.86 -10.09
N GLU A 142 16.26 13.07 -9.06
CA GLU A 142 15.44 11.91 -8.68
C GLU A 142 14.02 12.33 -8.23
N GLU A 143 13.90 13.48 -7.57
CA GLU A 143 12.63 14.02 -7.06
C GLU A 143 11.80 14.74 -8.12
N GLN A 144 12.42 15.61 -8.93
CA GLN A 144 11.71 16.49 -9.87
C GLN A 144 11.82 16.04 -11.33
N GLY A 145 12.73 15.13 -11.65
CA GLY A 145 12.95 14.63 -13.02
C GLY A 145 13.53 15.64 -14.01
N VAL A 146 13.95 16.82 -13.54
CA VAL A 146 14.50 17.91 -14.35
C VAL A 146 15.93 18.25 -13.93
N ASN A 147 16.81 18.50 -14.89
CA ASN A 147 18.14 18.99 -14.58
C ASN A 147 18.05 20.42 -14.03
N SER A 148 18.59 20.61 -12.83
CA SER A 148 18.61 21.90 -12.14
C SER A 148 20.02 22.45 -11.97
N LEU A 149 21.06 21.70 -12.35
CA LEU A 149 22.46 22.13 -12.20
C LEU A 149 22.94 22.79 -13.49
N PHE A 150 23.37 24.05 -13.37
CA PHE A 150 23.88 24.83 -14.48
C PHE A 150 25.22 25.48 -14.15
N LEU A 151 26.07 25.58 -15.15
CA LEU A 151 27.19 26.50 -15.16
C LEU A 151 26.70 27.82 -15.78
N ALA A 152 26.49 28.82 -14.94
CA ALA A 152 26.17 30.17 -15.38
C ALA A 152 27.43 30.84 -15.94
N LEU A 153 27.34 31.36 -17.16
CA LEU A 153 28.38 32.15 -17.82
C LEU A 153 27.89 33.58 -17.97
N GLY A 154 28.67 34.54 -17.48
CA GLY A 154 28.34 35.94 -17.52
C GLY A 154 27.24 36.34 -16.54
N PHE A 155 27.40 37.50 -15.91
CA PHE A 155 26.40 38.05 -14.98
C PHE A 155 26.09 39.50 -15.27
N LEU A 156 24.82 39.88 -15.22
CA LEU A 156 24.39 41.26 -15.18
C LEU A 156 24.38 41.76 -13.73
N GLU A 157 25.16 42.78 -13.44
CA GLU A 157 25.04 43.60 -12.24
C GLU A 157 23.97 44.67 -12.47
N TRP A 158 22.90 44.64 -11.67
CA TRP A 158 21.75 45.54 -11.83
C TRP A 158 21.18 46.01 -10.47
N TYR A 159 20.34 47.04 -10.52
CA TYR A 159 19.73 47.69 -9.35
C TYR A 159 18.23 47.84 -9.57
N GLU A 160 17.44 47.54 -8.53
CA GLU A 160 15.97 47.56 -8.61
C GLU A 160 15.38 48.96 -8.82
N SER A 161 16.06 49.99 -8.32
CA SER A 161 15.70 51.38 -8.53
C SER A 161 16.95 52.25 -8.57
N PRO A 162 16.88 53.48 -9.13
CA PRO A 162 18.00 54.41 -9.12
C PRO A 162 18.50 54.78 -7.71
N THR A 163 17.62 54.68 -6.71
CA THR A 163 17.88 54.98 -5.30
C THR A 163 18.27 53.77 -4.46
N SER A 164 18.28 52.56 -5.05
CA SER A 164 18.65 51.34 -4.33
C SER A 164 20.17 51.22 -4.22
N ASP A 165 20.62 50.89 -3.01
CA ASP A 165 22.01 50.55 -2.73
C ASP A 165 22.28 49.04 -2.79
N LYS A 166 21.23 48.23 -2.97
CA LYS A 166 21.34 46.78 -3.03
C LYS A 166 21.67 46.35 -4.47
N VAL A 167 22.92 45.96 -4.68
CA VAL A 167 23.37 45.34 -5.92
C VAL A 167 22.75 43.95 -6.09
N ARG A 168 22.27 43.66 -7.30
CA ARG A 168 21.73 42.36 -7.71
C ARG A 168 22.56 41.80 -8.85
N TYR A 169 22.69 40.49 -8.88
CA TYR A 169 23.38 39.80 -9.97
C TYR A 169 22.49 38.74 -10.59
N ALA A 170 22.33 38.78 -11.91
CA ALA A 170 21.55 37.79 -12.64
C ALA A 170 22.45 37.08 -13.66
N PRO A 171 22.45 35.74 -13.73
CA PRO A 171 23.19 35.02 -14.76
C PRO A 171 22.62 35.36 -16.14
N LEU A 172 23.47 35.41 -17.17
CA LEU A 172 23.06 35.75 -18.53
C LEU A 172 22.89 34.52 -19.42
N LEU A 173 23.86 33.60 -19.37
CA LEU A 173 23.86 32.37 -20.15
C LEU A 173 23.93 31.18 -19.19
N LEU A 174 23.03 30.21 -19.33
CA LEU A 174 22.94 29.06 -18.43
C LEU A 174 23.20 27.77 -19.19
N LEU A 175 24.33 27.14 -18.89
CA LEU A 175 24.78 25.90 -19.52
C LEU A 175 24.36 24.70 -18.66
N PRO A 176 23.47 23.81 -19.11
CA PRO A 176 23.09 22.62 -18.36
C PRO A 176 24.27 21.63 -18.26
N VAL A 177 24.65 21.28 -17.04
CA VAL A 177 25.84 20.45 -16.80
C VAL A 177 25.60 19.35 -15.78
N GLU A 178 26.37 18.28 -15.89
CA GLU A 178 26.43 17.19 -14.92
C GLU A 178 27.81 17.12 -14.25
N LEU A 179 27.79 17.00 -12.92
CA LEU A 179 28.96 16.62 -12.14
C LEU A 179 29.07 15.10 -12.11
N HIS A 180 30.21 14.58 -12.53
CA HIS A 180 30.46 13.14 -12.51
C HIS A 180 31.89 12.83 -12.07
N ARG A 181 32.11 11.59 -11.64
CA ARG A 181 33.42 11.04 -11.26
C ARG A 181 33.51 9.61 -11.76
N ARG A 182 34.70 9.19 -12.19
CA ARG A 182 34.90 7.82 -12.73
C ARG A 182 34.85 6.77 -11.62
N GLU A 183 35.44 7.12 -10.48
CA GLU A 183 35.52 6.30 -9.29
C GLU A 183 35.17 7.15 -8.05
N VAL A 184 34.78 6.50 -6.95
CA VAL A 184 34.38 7.17 -5.70
C VAL A 184 35.49 8.12 -5.19
N ASN A 185 36.74 7.74 -5.39
CA ASN A 185 37.93 8.48 -4.94
C ASN A 185 38.63 9.26 -6.07
N SER A 186 37.93 9.53 -7.17
CA SER A 186 38.45 10.38 -8.26
C SER A 186 37.89 11.79 -8.17
N ARG A 187 38.65 12.76 -8.69
CA ARG A 187 38.21 14.17 -8.78
C ARG A 187 36.98 14.31 -9.65
N PHE A 188 36.08 15.20 -9.24
CA PHE A 188 34.89 15.55 -10.01
C PHE A 188 35.26 16.26 -11.31
N ARG A 189 34.46 15.98 -12.33
CA ARG A 189 34.49 16.66 -13.62
C ARG A 189 33.10 17.18 -13.94
N VAL A 190 33.05 18.26 -14.70
CA VAL A 190 31.83 18.83 -15.25
C VAL A 190 31.74 18.52 -16.73
N LYS A 191 30.55 18.12 -17.18
CA LYS A 191 30.24 17.81 -18.57
C LYS A 191 28.95 18.51 -18.98
N TYR A 192 28.92 19.02 -20.21
CA TYR A 192 27.70 19.54 -20.83
C TYR A 192 26.76 18.41 -21.25
N LEU A 193 25.47 18.58 -20.99
CA LEU A 193 24.45 17.54 -21.19
C LEU A 193 23.89 17.40 -22.60
N ASP A 194 24.37 18.20 -23.57
CA ASP A 194 23.76 18.26 -24.92
C ASP A 194 22.27 18.67 -24.86
N GLU A 195 21.86 19.32 -23.75
CA GLU A 195 20.54 19.92 -23.52
C GLU A 195 20.52 21.38 -24.00
N GLU A 196 19.33 21.94 -24.24
CA GLU A 196 19.17 23.31 -24.73
C GLU A 196 19.84 24.34 -23.79
N ILE A 197 20.72 25.15 -24.36
CA ILE A 197 21.37 26.26 -23.66
C ILE A 197 20.40 27.42 -23.66
N THR A 198 20.13 27.99 -22.49
CA THR A 198 19.09 29.02 -22.36
C THR A 198 19.65 30.32 -21.80
N THR A 199 19.07 31.43 -22.26
CA THR A 199 19.22 32.73 -21.59
C THR A 199 18.29 32.77 -20.38
N ASN A 200 18.61 33.63 -19.44
CA ASN A 200 17.81 33.82 -18.24
C ASN A 200 16.45 34.46 -18.56
N LEU A 201 15.45 33.62 -18.76
CA LEU A 201 14.09 34.03 -19.10
C LEU A 201 13.41 34.86 -18.00
N SER A 202 13.72 34.59 -16.72
CA SER A 202 13.20 35.39 -15.60
C SER A 202 13.74 36.82 -15.66
N LEU A 203 15.02 36.97 -16.00
CA LEU A 203 15.65 38.27 -16.23
C LEU A 203 15.00 38.99 -17.41
N GLN A 204 14.83 38.32 -18.56
CA GLN A 204 14.16 38.92 -19.73
C GLN A 204 12.77 39.48 -19.36
N ALA A 205 11.98 38.70 -18.61
CA ALA A 205 10.65 39.13 -18.17
C ALA A 205 10.69 40.32 -17.21
N LYS A 206 11.59 40.29 -16.21
CA LYS A 206 11.79 41.40 -15.26
C LYS A 206 12.23 42.68 -15.97
N MET A 207 13.20 42.57 -16.89
CA MET A 207 13.73 43.69 -17.66
C MET A 207 12.67 44.32 -18.55
N ARG A 208 11.85 43.51 -19.22
CA ARG A 208 10.75 43.99 -20.06
C ARG A 208 9.64 44.65 -19.23
N ALA A 209 9.25 44.05 -18.11
CA ALA A 209 8.13 44.53 -17.29
C ALA A 209 8.44 45.82 -16.53
N ASP A 210 9.62 45.90 -15.89
CA ASP A 210 9.92 46.98 -14.95
C ASP A 210 10.76 48.10 -15.58
N PHE A 211 11.58 47.78 -16.58
CA PHE A 211 12.54 48.72 -17.17
C PHE A 211 12.32 48.97 -18.67
N GLY A 212 11.39 48.25 -19.30
CA GLY A 212 11.14 48.35 -20.75
C GLY A 212 12.30 47.86 -21.63
N LEU A 213 13.29 47.18 -21.03
CA LEU A 213 14.48 46.67 -21.73
C LEU A 213 14.20 45.29 -22.32
N GLN A 214 14.64 45.07 -23.56
CA GLN A 214 14.53 43.78 -24.22
C GLN A 214 15.90 43.13 -24.31
N ILE A 215 16.16 42.22 -23.37
CA ILE A 215 17.35 41.37 -23.40
C ILE A 215 17.19 40.41 -24.61
N PRO A 216 18.22 40.27 -25.48
CA PRO A 216 18.13 39.44 -26.68
C PRO A 216 17.92 37.95 -26.35
N ASP A 217 17.31 37.23 -27.29
CA ASP A 217 17.27 35.77 -27.28
C ASP A 217 18.61 35.20 -27.75
N LEU A 218 18.89 33.94 -27.45
CA LEU A 218 20.11 33.29 -27.93
C LEU A 218 19.95 32.87 -29.40
N PRO A 219 21.00 33.01 -30.23
CA PRO A 219 21.06 32.34 -31.53
C PRO A 219 21.12 30.82 -31.37
N ASP A 220 20.95 30.10 -32.48
CA ASP A 220 21.16 28.65 -32.53
C ASP A 220 22.56 28.28 -32.01
N ILE A 221 22.69 27.12 -31.35
CA ILE A 221 23.93 26.69 -30.69
C ILE A 221 25.15 26.69 -31.63
N GLU A 222 24.94 26.44 -32.93
CA GLU A 222 26.00 26.45 -33.94
C GLU A 222 26.63 27.84 -34.15
N ASP A 223 25.84 28.89 -33.99
CA ASP A 223 26.23 30.30 -34.18
C ASP A 223 26.45 31.04 -32.84
N LEU A 224 26.21 30.38 -31.70
CA LEU A 224 26.28 30.99 -30.39
C LEU A 224 27.74 31.27 -29.95
N ASP A 225 28.10 32.56 -29.93
CA ASP A 225 29.29 33.07 -29.23
C ASP A 225 28.88 33.83 -27.96
N PRO A 226 29.25 33.34 -26.76
CA PRO A 226 28.96 34.03 -25.50
C PRO A 226 29.47 35.48 -25.45
N VAL A 227 30.63 35.76 -26.06
CA VAL A 227 31.25 37.09 -26.01
C VAL A 227 30.47 38.11 -26.83
N GLU A 228 29.97 37.70 -27.98
CA GLU A 228 29.09 38.51 -28.83
C GLU A 228 27.76 38.77 -28.11
N TYR A 229 27.13 37.71 -27.60
CA TYR A 229 25.88 37.81 -26.84
C TYR A 229 25.99 38.77 -25.64
N PHE A 230 27.07 38.68 -24.84
CA PHE A 230 27.28 39.63 -23.73
C PHE A 230 27.45 41.08 -24.22
N SER A 231 28.07 41.28 -25.38
CA SER A 231 28.21 42.61 -25.98
C SER A 231 26.87 43.17 -26.45
N GLU A 232 25.96 42.32 -26.95
CA GLU A 232 24.59 42.73 -27.27
C GLU A 232 23.81 43.14 -26.01
N VAL A 233 23.92 42.36 -24.94
CA VAL A 233 23.29 42.68 -23.64
C VAL A 233 23.82 44.00 -23.08
N GLU A 234 25.14 44.24 -23.14
CA GLU A 234 25.75 45.51 -22.74
C GLU A 234 25.17 46.70 -23.52
N ARG A 235 24.91 46.52 -24.82
CA ARG A 235 24.31 47.56 -25.66
C ARG A 235 22.86 47.87 -25.26
N VAL A 236 22.11 46.87 -24.83
CA VAL A 236 20.73 47.04 -24.31
C VAL A 236 20.71 47.79 -22.99
N ILE A 237 21.63 47.49 -22.08
CA ILE A 237 21.67 48.14 -20.75
C ILE A 237 22.42 49.48 -20.73
N GLY A 238 22.99 49.93 -21.87
CA GLY A 238 23.88 51.09 -21.93
C GLY A 238 23.29 52.40 -21.42
N GLU A 239 21.96 52.54 -21.42
CA GLU A 239 21.23 53.69 -20.88
C GLU A 239 21.04 53.64 -19.35
N MET A 240 21.32 52.49 -18.71
CA MET A 240 21.15 52.29 -17.27
C MET A 240 22.44 52.63 -16.51
N PRO A 241 22.44 53.68 -15.67
CA PRO A 241 23.61 54.06 -14.90
C PRO A 241 23.92 52.99 -13.84
N ARG A 242 25.22 52.69 -13.65
CA ARG A 242 25.77 51.70 -12.68
C ARG A 242 25.59 50.23 -13.07
N TRP A 243 24.91 49.92 -14.16
CA TRP A 243 24.70 48.53 -14.58
C TRP A 243 25.91 48.05 -15.40
N HIS A 244 26.37 46.84 -15.12
CA HIS A 244 27.58 46.29 -15.75
C HIS A 244 27.42 44.80 -16.05
N VAL A 245 27.92 44.37 -17.21
CA VAL A 245 28.03 42.93 -17.52
C VAL A 245 29.41 42.43 -17.10
N HIS A 246 29.42 41.42 -16.23
CA HIS A 246 30.60 40.67 -15.83
C HIS A 246 30.74 39.46 -16.75
N ARG A 247 31.36 39.64 -17.92
CA ARG A 247 31.46 38.65 -19.00
C ARG A 247 32.05 37.30 -18.57
N ASP A 248 33.12 37.35 -17.78
CA ASP A 248 33.92 36.17 -17.40
C ASP A 248 33.60 35.65 -15.99
N ARG A 249 32.54 36.17 -15.37
CA ARG A 249 32.09 35.63 -14.08
C ARG A 249 31.30 34.36 -14.32
N MET A 250 31.70 33.29 -13.65
CA MET A 250 31.09 31.98 -13.82
C MET A 250 30.76 31.35 -12.47
N THR A 251 29.60 30.71 -12.41
CA THR A 251 29.11 30.08 -11.18
C THR A 251 28.40 28.78 -11.51
N LEU A 252 28.84 27.68 -10.90
CA LEU A 252 28.15 26.41 -10.91
C LEU A 252 27.14 26.37 -9.75
N TRP A 253 25.85 26.30 -10.07
CA TRP A 253 24.79 26.27 -9.06
C TRP A 253 23.45 25.74 -9.58
N PHE A 254 22.46 25.74 -8.69
CA PHE A 254 21.10 25.31 -8.97
C PHE A 254 20.22 26.46 -9.42
N PHE A 255 19.68 26.34 -10.64
CA PHE A 255 18.74 27.29 -11.22
C PHE A 255 17.51 26.51 -11.73
N SER A 256 16.32 26.98 -11.39
CA SER A 256 15.06 26.33 -11.79
C SER A 256 14.21 27.28 -12.62
N PHE A 257 13.81 26.81 -13.79
CA PHE A 257 12.98 27.55 -14.75
C PHE A 257 11.53 27.06 -14.80
N SER A 258 11.21 25.97 -14.11
CA SER A 258 9.96 25.24 -14.31
C SER A 258 8.72 26.14 -14.18
N LYS A 259 8.71 27.02 -13.17
CA LYS A 259 7.58 27.96 -12.95
C LYS A 259 7.44 28.99 -14.07
N PHE A 260 8.56 29.51 -14.60
CA PHE A 260 8.52 30.49 -15.69
C PHE A 260 8.09 29.85 -17.01
N LEU A 261 8.58 28.65 -17.32
CA LEU A 261 8.15 27.92 -18.52
C LEU A 261 6.65 27.62 -18.46
N MET A 262 6.15 27.17 -17.30
CA MET A 262 4.70 26.99 -17.09
C MET A 262 3.92 28.29 -17.27
N PHE A 263 4.43 29.44 -16.81
CA PHE A 263 3.79 30.75 -17.02
C PHE A 263 3.62 31.08 -18.51
N ARG A 264 4.65 30.79 -19.32
CA ARG A 264 4.63 31.00 -20.77
C ARG A 264 3.71 29.99 -21.47
N ASP A 265 3.78 28.72 -21.10
CA ASP A 265 3.01 27.66 -21.73
C ASP A 265 1.51 27.77 -21.43
N LEU A 266 1.13 28.36 -20.30
CA LEU A 266 -0.27 28.65 -19.97
C LEU A 266 -0.82 29.93 -20.63
N ALA A 267 -0.02 30.64 -21.42
CA ALA A 267 -0.45 31.86 -22.10
C ALA A 267 -1.51 31.56 -23.17
N PRO A 268 -2.71 32.17 -23.12
CA PRO A 268 -3.78 31.86 -24.07
C PRO A 268 -3.40 32.07 -25.55
N ASP A 269 -2.49 33.00 -25.83
CA ASP A 269 -2.00 33.36 -27.15
C ASP A 269 -1.06 32.31 -27.78
N VAL A 270 -0.49 31.41 -26.97
CA VAL A 270 0.41 30.34 -27.46
C VAL A 270 -0.37 29.13 -27.98
N TRP A 271 -1.67 29.02 -27.65
CA TRP A 271 -2.50 27.88 -28.02
C TRP A 271 -3.26 28.12 -29.34
N PRO A 272 -3.50 27.06 -30.13
CA PRO A 272 -4.40 27.15 -31.28
C PRO A 272 -5.82 27.56 -30.86
N GLU A 273 -6.53 28.24 -31.75
CA GLU A 273 -7.91 28.68 -31.50
C GLU A 273 -8.81 27.51 -31.08
N GLY A 274 -9.52 27.68 -29.96
CA GLY A 274 -10.42 26.67 -29.37
C GLY A 274 -9.72 25.48 -28.69
N LYS A 275 -8.41 25.56 -28.48
CA LYS A 275 -7.62 24.55 -27.75
C LYS A 275 -6.87 25.13 -26.57
N GLY A 276 -7.24 26.31 -26.09
CA GLY A 276 -6.62 26.92 -24.92
C GLY A 276 -6.90 26.13 -23.65
N PRO A 277 -6.14 26.37 -22.56
CA PRO A 277 -6.37 25.70 -21.28
C PRO A 277 -7.79 25.89 -20.76
N THR A 278 -8.38 27.07 -20.93
CA THR A 278 -9.75 27.39 -20.51
C THR A 278 -10.83 26.75 -21.39
N ASP A 279 -10.50 26.24 -22.58
CA ASP A 279 -11.43 25.49 -23.43
C ASP A 279 -11.59 24.04 -22.95
N HIS A 280 -10.68 23.56 -22.10
CA HIS A 280 -10.73 22.20 -21.56
C HIS A 280 -11.66 22.11 -20.34
N PRO A 281 -12.71 21.25 -20.35
CA PRO A 281 -13.71 21.20 -19.28
C PRO A 281 -13.16 20.96 -17.87
N LEU A 282 -12.13 20.12 -17.74
CA LEU A 282 -11.50 19.87 -16.43
C LEU A 282 -10.73 21.09 -15.90
N VAL A 283 -10.08 21.85 -16.78
CA VAL A 283 -9.29 23.02 -16.39
C VAL A 283 -10.23 24.17 -16.03
N ALA A 284 -11.28 24.39 -16.83
CA ALA A 284 -12.36 25.31 -16.49
C ALA A 284 -12.99 24.96 -15.13
N GLY A 285 -13.18 23.66 -14.87
CA GLY A 285 -13.61 23.13 -13.59
C GLY A 285 -12.70 23.51 -12.42
N LEU A 286 -11.39 23.32 -12.57
CA LEU A 286 -10.39 23.71 -11.58
C LEU A 286 -10.36 25.23 -11.33
N LEU A 287 -10.66 26.04 -12.36
CA LEU A 287 -10.74 27.49 -12.27
C LEU A 287 -12.08 27.99 -11.68
N GLY A 288 -13.00 27.08 -11.34
CA GLY A 288 -14.22 27.37 -10.58
C GLY A 288 -15.53 27.24 -11.34
N GLU A 289 -15.53 26.67 -12.56
CA GLU A 289 -16.78 26.20 -13.16
C GLU A 289 -17.27 24.92 -12.49
N PRO A 290 -18.60 24.75 -12.33
CA PRO A 290 -19.15 23.55 -11.73
C PRO A 290 -18.90 22.33 -12.64
N VAL A 291 -18.13 21.37 -12.13
CA VAL A 291 -17.93 20.07 -12.78
C VAL A 291 -18.98 19.08 -12.28
N SER A 292 -19.67 18.43 -13.21
CA SER A 292 -20.55 17.31 -12.87
C SER A 292 -19.74 16.02 -12.85
N PHE A 293 -19.86 15.25 -11.76
CA PHE A 293 -19.32 13.91 -11.68
C PHE A 293 -20.38 12.90 -12.09
N GLU A 294 -20.05 12.06 -13.07
CA GLU A 294 -20.91 10.95 -13.44
C GLU A 294 -20.79 9.81 -12.42
N PRO A 295 -21.89 9.10 -12.10
CA PRO A 295 -21.80 7.89 -11.29
C PRO A 295 -20.99 6.82 -12.04
N PRO A 296 -20.28 5.92 -11.32
CA PRO A 296 -19.50 4.87 -11.95
C PRO A 296 -20.39 3.98 -12.86
N LEU A 297 -19.84 3.56 -14.00
CA LEU A 297 -20.43 2.60 -14.93
C LEU A 297 -20.69 1.26 -14.25
N ILE A 298 -19.76 0.82 -13.41
CA ILE A 298 -19.83 -0.44 -12.68
C ILE A 298 -19.74 -0.14 -11.19
N ARG A 299 -20.83 -0.42 -10.48
CA ARG A 299 -20.87 -0.28 -9.03
C ARG A 299 -20.09 -1.40 -8.35
N GLU A 300 -19.60 -1.15 -7.15
CA GLU A 300 -18.82 -2.15 -6.38
C GLU A 300 -19.61 -3.44 -6.09
N ASP A 301 -20.94 -3.35 -6.01
CA ASP A 301 -21.85 -4.46 -5.76
C ASP A 301 -22.32 -5.20 -7.03
N GLU A 302 -21.97 -4.71 -8.22
CA GLU A 302 -22.33 -5.35 -9.48
C GLU A 302 -21.36 -6.49 -9.86
N ALA A 303 -21.91 -7.57 -10.43
CA ALA A 303 -21.12 -8.69 -10.93
C ALA A 303 -20.37 -8.31 -12.22
N LEU A 304 -19.11 -7.91 -12.07
CA LEU A 304 -18.24 -7.45 -13.16
C LEU A 304 -18.22 -8.39 -14.38
N ASP A 305 -18.16 -9.71 -14.14
CA ASP A 305 -18.09 -10.73 -15.18
C ASP A 305 -19.34 -10.82 -16.07
N GLN A 306 -20.48 -10.26 -15.62
CA GLN A 306 -21.71 -10.15 -16.42
C GLN A 306 -21.68 -8.94 -17.36
N ARG A 307 -20.89 -7.91 -17.01
CA ARG A 307 -20.74 -6.68 -17.79
C ARG A 307 -19.58 -6.76 -18.78
N LEU A 308 -18.47 -7.41 -18.39
CA LEU A 308 -17.25 -7.49 -19.18
C LEU A 308 -17.04 -8.90 -19.69
N GLN A 309 -17.07 -9.07 -21.01
CA GLN A 309 -16.73 -10.36 -21.61
C GLN A 309 -15.21 -10.52 -21.69
N PRO A 310 -14.68 -11.75 -21.61
CA PRO A 310 -13.23 -11.98 -21.65
C PRO A 310 -12.57 -11.48 -22.95
N GLN A 311 -13.30 -11.40 -24.06
CA GLN A 311 -12.79 -10.78 -25.30
C GLN A 311 -12.51 -9.27 -25.15
N GLU A 312 -13.25 -8.60 -24.28
CA GLU A 312 -13.21 -7.14 -24.11
C GLU A 312 -12.15 -6.73 -23.08
N ILE A 313 -11.75 -7.63 -22.18
CA ILE A 313 -10.79 -7.34 -21.11
C ILE A 313 -9.37 -7.16 -21.68
N CYS A 314 -8.73 -6.03 -21.38
CA CYS A 314 -7.38 -5.68 -21.85
C CYS A 314 -6.34 -5.66 -20.71
N HIS A 315 -6.36 -6.63 -19.83
CA HIS A 315 -5.43 -6.65 -18.71
C HIS A 315 -4.14 -7.35 -19.14
N VAL A 316 -3.03 -6.62 -19.11
CA VAL A 316 -1.69 -7.14 -19.40
C VAL A 316 -0.98 -7.64 -18.13
N LEU A 317 -1.49 -7.24 -16.97
CA LEU A 317 -1.10 -7.68 -15.64
C LEU A 317 -2.36 -8.07 -14.85
N ASP A 318 -2.19 -8.82 -13.77
CA ASP A 318 -3.30 -9.21 -12.89
C ASP A 318 -4.10 -7.98 -12.44
N ALA A 319 -5.40 -8.14 -12.25
CA ALA A 319 -6.26 -7.08 -11.74
C ALA A 319 -7.33 -7.69 -10.84
N ASP A 320 -7.53 -7.11 -9.66
CA ASP A 320 -8.73 -7.38 -8.88
C ASP A 320 -9.97 -6.70 -9.49
N SER A 321 -11.15 -6.94 -8.91
CA SER A 321 -12.41 -6.39 -9.41
C SER A 321 -12.46 -4.86 -9.41
N SER A 322 -11.85 -4.21 -8.41
CA SER A 322 -11.82 -2.74 -8.29
C SER A 322 -10.89 -2.12 -9.34
N GLN A 323 -9.73 -2.75 -9.57
CA GLN A 323 -8.78 -2.33 -10.58
C GLN A 323 -9.34 -2.54 -12.00
N ALA A 324 -10.02 -3.66 -12.23
CA ALA A 324 -10.68 -3.95 -13.50
C ALA A 324 -11.80 -2.96 -13.83
N ALA A 325 -12.64 -2.61 -12.84
CA ALA A 325 -13.66 -1.58 -13.00
C ALA A 325 -13.02 -0.22 -13.33
N ALA A 326 -11.94 0.17 -12.66
CA ALA A 326 -11.22 1.40 -12.95
C ALA A 326 -10.64 1.45 -14.38
N VAL A 327 -10.10 0.33 -14.88
CA VAL A 327 -9.64 0.21 -16.28
C VAL A 327 -10.80 0.43 -17.25
N GLU A 328 -11.98 -0.12 -16.95
CA GLU A 328 -13.16 0.02 -17.80
C GLU A 328 -13.71 1.45 -17.87
N GLU A 329 -13.72 2.17 -16.75
CA GLU A 329 -14.11 3.59 -16.71
C GLU A 329 -13.23 4.42 -17.65
N VAL A 330 -11.91 4.24 -17.58
CA VAL A 330 -10.96 4.96 -18.43
C VAL A 330 -11.08 4.53 -19.89
N ARG A 331 -11.28 3.22 -20.15
CA ARG A 331 -11.55 2.72 -21.50
C ARG A 331 -12.79 3.38 -22.10
N SER A 332 -13.82 3.62 -21.31
CA SER A 332 -15.04 4.33 -21.72
C SER A 332 -14.87 5.85 -21.88
N GLY A 333 -13.67 6.39 -21.64
CA GLY A 333 -13.34 7.80 -21.83
C GLY A 333 -13.70 8.69 -20.65
N ARG A 334 -13.91 8.10 -19.46
CA ARG A 334 -14.27 8.84 -18.25
C ARG A 334 -13.03 9.29 -17.47
N ASN A 335 -13.20 10.38 -16.74
CA ASN A 335 -12.18 10.92 -15.83
C ASN A 335 -12.34 10.26 -14.46
N LEU A 336 -11.25 9.76 -13.89
CA LEU A 336 -11.27 9.00 -12.64
C LEU A 336 -10.13 9.44 -11.72
N VAL A 337 -10.42 9.49 -10.41
CA VAL A 337 -9.40 9.60 -9.36
C VAL A 337 -9.31 8.24 -8.68
N ILE A 338 -8.14 7.60 -8.76
CA ILE A 338 -7.87 6.30 -8.13
C ILE A 338 -7.03 6.53 -6.88
N GLN A 339 -7.59 6.19 -5.71
CA GLN A 339 -6.87 6.22 -4.45
C GLN A 339 -6.57 4.81 -3.97
N GLY A 340 -5.34 4.55 -3.53
CA GLY A 340 -4.94 3.25 -3.02
C GLY A 340 -3.82 3.36 -1.99
N PRO A 341 -3.90 2.66 -0.84
CA PRO A 341 -2.80 2.54 0.10
C PRO A 341 -1.48 2.04 -0.53
N PRO A 342 -0.32 2.20 0.15
CA PRO A 342 0.92 1.58 -0.29
C PRO A 342 0.75 0.05 -0.47
N GLY A 343 1.31 -0.50 -1.55
CA GLY A 343 1.24 -1.95 -1.83
C GLY A 343 -0.01 -2.44 -2.58
N THR A 344 -1.03 -1.61 -2.85
CA THR A 344 -2.27 -2.04 -3.54
C THR A 344 -2.18 -2.12 -5.07
N GLY A 345 -0.97 -2.28 -5.63
CA GLY A 345 -0.80 -2.45 -7.07
C GLY A 345 -1.10 -1.22 -7.96
N LYS A 346 -1.05 0.01 -7.45
CA LYS A 346 -1.33 1.23 -8.24
C LYS A 346 -0.59 1.29 -9.59
N SER A 347 0.72 1.04 -9.61
CA SER A 347 1.52 1.04 -10.86
C SER A 347 1.10 -0.07 -11.83
N GLN A 348 0.54 -1.16 -11.31
CA GLN A 348 0.00 -2.26 -12.10
C GLN A 348 -1.37 -1.88 -12.70
N SER A 349 -2.23 -1.21 -11.95
CA SER A 349 -3.45 -0.58 -12.48
C SER A 349 -3.14 0.42 -13.60
N ILE A 350 -2.13 1.28 -13.40
CA ILE A 350 -1.70 2.26 -14.42
C ILE A 350 -1.27 1.56 -15.71
N ALA A 351 -0.44 0.51 -15.61
CA ALA A 351 0.01 -0.24 -16.79
C ALA A 351 -1.17 -0.89 -17.55
N ASN A 352 -2.16 -1.44 -16.83
CA ASN A 352 -3.38 -1.98 -17.44
C ASN A 352 -4.23 -0.90 -18.11
N VAL A 353 -4.35 0.29 -17.49
CA VAL A 353 -5.05 1.44 -18.08
C VAL A 353 -4.37 1.89 -19.37
N ILE A 354 -3.03 2.03 -19.36
CA ILE A 354 -2.25 2.41 -20.54
C ILE A 354 -2.45 1.39 -21.66
N ALA A 355 -2.31 0.09 -21.35
CA ALA A 355 -2.48 -0.98 -22.33
C ALA A 355 -3.89 -0.98 -22.94
N ALA A 356 -4.93 -0.79 -22.12
CA ALA A 356 -6.31 -0.71 -22.58
C ALA A 356 -6.53 0.50 -23.51
N ALA A 357 -6.04 1.68 -23.14
CA ALA A 357 -6.17 2.88 -23.97
C ALA A 357 -5.42 2.75 -25.31
N VAL A 358 -4.23 2.17 -25.29
CA VAL A 358 -3.42 1.90 -26.49
C VAL A 358 -4.11 0.89 -27.41
N ARG A 359 -4.76 -0.15 -26.87
CA ARG A 359 -5.54 -1.11 -27.67
C ARG A 359 -6.69 -0.43 -28.42
N GLU A 360 -7.32 0.58 -27.82
CA GLU A 360 -8.36 1.41 -28.46
C GLU A 360 -7.80 2.44 -29.46
N GLY A 361 -6.49 2.42 -29.74
CA GLY A 361 -5.84 3.33 -30.67
C GLY A 361 -5.63 4.75 -30.14
N ARG A 362 -5.71 4.96 -28.82
CA ARG A 362 -5.51 6.28 -28.19
C ARG A 362 -4.03 6.56 -27.95
N THR A 363 -3.65 7.83 -28.04
CA THR A 363 -2.35 8.33 -27.56
C THR A 363 -2.43 8.62 -26.07
N VAL A 364 -1.44 8.17 -25.30
CA VAL A 364 -1.41 8.33 -23.85
C VAL A 364 -0.20 9.16 -23.43
N LEU A 365 -0.43 10.26 -22.72
CA LEU A 365 0.62 11.01 -22.02
C LEU A 365 0.59 10.62 -20.54
N PHE A 366 1.62 9.90 -20.09
CA PHE A 366 1.77 9.54 -18.68
C PHE A 366 2.70 10.54 -17.99
N VAL A 367 2.18 11.23 -16.96
CA VAL A 367 2.91 12.24 -16.19
C VAL A 367 2.97 11.80 -14.73
N ALA A 368 4.14 11.93 -14.11
CA ALA A 368 4.33 11.74 -12.68
C ALA A 368 5.38 12.72 -12.18
N GLU A 369 5.28 13.09 -10.89
CA GLU A 369 6.23 14.00 -10.26
C GLU A 369 7.62 13.36 -10.13
N LYS A 370 7.67 12.10 -9.67
CA LYS A 370 8.94 11.40 -9.39
C LYS A 370 9.35 10.48 -10.53
N LEU A 371 10.63 10.52 -10.88
CA LEU A 371 11.21 9.69 -11.94
C LEU A 371 11.05 8.18 -11.66
N ALA A 372 11.21 7.78 -10.40
CA ALA A 372 11.00 6.38 -9.98
C ALA A 372 9.58 5.85 -10.31
N ALA A 373 8.55 6.70 -10.28
CA ALA A 373 7.20 6.30 -10.64
C ALA A 373 7.07 6.01 -12.15
N LEU A 374 7.73 6.82 -12.99
CA LEU A 374 7.81 6.65 -14.43
C LEU A 374 8.54 5.34 -14.77
N GLU A 375 9.71 5.11 -14.17
CA GLU A 375 10.51 3.91 -14.40
C GLU A 375 9.80 2.62 -13.98
N VAL A 376 9.07 2.62 -12.86
CA VAL A 376 8.34 1.44 -12.39
C VAL A 376 7.23 1.05 -13.36
N VAL A 377 6.48 2.01 -13.91
CA VAL A 377 5.42 1.74 -14.89
C VAL A 377 6.04 1.29 -16.20
N LYS A 378 7.10 1.97 -16.67
CA LYS A 378 7.82 1.61 -17.89
C LYS A 378 8.40 0.20 -17.82
N SER A 379 9.06 -0.16 -16.71
CA SER A 379 9.60 -1.50 -16.50
C SER A 379 8.50 -2.58 -16.53
N ARG A 380 7.29 -2.26 -16.06
CA ARG A 380 6.15 -3.19 -16.16
C ARG A 380 5.69 -3.36 -17.61
N LEU A 381 5.60 -2.27 -18.36
CA LEU A 381 5.26 -2.30 -19.79
C LEU A 381 6.32 -3.06 -20.60
N ASP A 382 7.62 -2.86 -20.31
CA ASP A 382 8.72 -3.62 -20.91
C ASP A 382 8.55 -5.13 -20.69
N ARG A 383 8.25 -5.55 -19.44
CA ARG A 383 8.10 -6.97 -19.07
C ARG A 383 6.95 -7.66 -19.80
N VAL A 384 5.90 -6.92 -20.16
CA VAL A 384 4.76 -7.44 -20.94
C VAL A 384 4.92 -7.23 -22.44
N GLY A 385 6.06 -6.70 -22.90
CA GLY A 385 6.36 -6.49 -24.32
C GLY A 385 5.71 -5.24 -24.93
N LEU A 386 5.23 -4.30 -24.11
CA LEU A 386 4.67 -3.01 -24.53
C LEU A 386 5.67 -1.85 -24.41
N GLY A 387 6.92 -2.14 -24.03
CA GLY A 387 7.99 -1.15 -23.86
C GLY A 387 8.26 -0.33 -25.12
N ASP A 388 8.33 -0.98 -26.28
CA ASP A 388 8.59 -0.32 -27.57
C ASP A 388 7.44 0.60 -28.03
N MET A 389 6.28 0.57 -27.36
CA MET A 389 5.19 1.52 -27.60
C MET A 389 5.33 2.81 -26.78
N CYS A 390 6.31 2.87 -25.88
CA CYS A 390 6.54 3.99 -24.98
C CYS A 390 7.66 4.87 -25.53
N LEU A 391 7.44 6.19 -25.57
CA LEU A 391 8.48 7.17 -25.85
C LEU A 391 8.89 7.87 -24.54
N GLU A 392 10.11 7.61 -24.06
CA GLU A 392 10.67 8.27 -22.88
C GLU A 392 11.18 9.67 -23.26
N LEU A 393 10.51 10.72 -22.78
CA LEU A 393 10.89 12.13 -23.02
C LEU A 393 11.72 12.75 -21.89
N HIS A 394 12.47 11.96 -21.12
CA HIS A 394 13.27 12.47 -20.00
C HIS A 394 14.59 13.09 -20.49
N SER A 395 14.93 14.28 -19.97
CA SER A 395 15.96 15.20 -20.52
C SER A 395 17.36 14.58 -20.65
N HIS A 396 17.70 13.60 -19.81
CA HIS A 396 19.02 12.94 -19.81
C HIS A 396 19.17 11.74 -20.77
N LYS A 397 18.07 11.14 -21.23
CA LYS A 397 18.07 10.05 -22.24
C LYS A 397 17.57 10.50 -23.59
N ALA A 398 16.81 11.58 -23.65
CA ALA A 398 16.27 12.15 -24.87
C ALA A 398 17.28 13.10 -25.55
N ASN A 399 18.53 12.65 -25.69
CA ASN A 399 19.41 13.30 -26.65
C ASN A 399 18.73 13.19 -28.02
N ARG A 400 18.57 14.26 -28.82
CA ARG A 400 17.75 14.24 -30.06
C ARG A 400 18.07 13.02 -30.93
N ARG A 401 19.33 12.64 -30.97
CA ARG A 401 19.82 11.42 -31.61
C ARG A 401 19.28 10.13 -31.00
N ALA A 402 19.31 9.98 -29.67
CA ALA A 402 18.77 8.81 -28.98
C ALA A 402 17.26 8.65 -29.21
N VAL A 403 16.51 9.76 -29.25
CA VAL A 403 15.08 9.74 -29.62
C VAL A 403 14.89 9.27 -31.07
N LEU A 404 15.70 9.78 -32.00
CA LEU A 404 15.65 9.36 -33.40
C LEU A 404 16.06 7.90 -33.58
N ASP A 405 17.07 7.43 -32.87
CA ASP A 405 17.53 6.04 -32.88
C ASP A 405 16.44 5.10 -32.31
N ASP A 406 15.73 5.52 -31.26
CA ASP A 406 14.60 4.79 -30.68
C ASP A 406 13.40 4.71 -31.65
N LEU A 407 13.07 5.82 -32.31
CA LEU A 407 12.03 5.86 -33.34
C LEU A 407 12.39 4.97 -34.54
N ASP A 408 13.64 5.02 -35.02
CA ASP A 408 14.11 4.17 -36.12
C ASP A 408 14.03 2.68 -35.74
N ARG A 409 14.48 2.31 -34.53
CA ARG A 409 14.34 0.94 -34.01
C ARG A 409 12.88 0.49 -34.03
N THR A 410 11.97 1.31 -33.50
CA THR A 410 10.54 0.98 -33.37
C THR A 410 9.85 0.90 -34.74
N LEU A 411 10.19 1.78 -35.68
CA LEU A 411 9.67 1.73 -37.06
C LEU A 411 10.09 0.46 -37.80
N ASN A 412 11.28 -0.07 -37.49
CA ASN A 412 11.82 -1.29 -38.08
C ASN A 412 11.28 -2.58 -37.41
N LEU A 413 10.41 -2.47 -36.40
CA LEU A 413 9.76 -3.64 -35.80
C LEU A 413 8.77 -4.28 -36.77
N GLY A 414 8.86 -5.61 -36.92
CA GLY A 414 7.92 -6.39 -37.69
C GLY A 414 6.57 -6.58 -36.98
N LYS A 415 5.58 -7.11 -37.70
CA LYS A 415 4.30 -7.49 -37.09
C LYS A 415 4.52 -8.59 -36.03
N PRO A 416 3.94 -8.46 -34.82
CA PRO A 416 4.07 -9.48 -33.79
C PRO A 416 3.44 -10.80 -34.26
N LYS A 417 4.08 -11.93 -33.89
CA LYS A 417 3.53 -13.26 -34.13
C LYS A 417 2.43 -13.53 -33.11
N THR A 418 1.18 -13.54 -33.55
CA THR A 418 0.04 -13.86 -32.68
C THR A 418 -0.15 -15.39 -32.62
N ALA A 419 -0.18 -15.95 -31.41
CA ALA A 419 -0.64 -17.31 -31.16
C ALA A 419 -2.18 -17.42 -31.32
N ASP A 420 -2.76 -18.59 -31.02
CA ASP A 420 -4.22 -18.79 -31.01
C ASP A 420 -4.90 -18.02 -29.86
N ILE A 421 -5.11 -16.72 -30.09
CA ILE A 421 -5.77 -15.81 -29.14
C ILE A 421 -7.24 -16.22 -28.92
N ALA A 422 -7.92 -16.66 -29.97
CA ALA A 422 -9.34 -17.00 -29.92
C ALA A 422 -9.60 -18.24 -29.04
N GLY A 423 -8.75 -19.26 -29.16
CA GLY A 423 -8.76 -20.45 -28.30
C GLY A 423 -8.60 -20.08 -26.82
N ASN A 424 -7.58 -19.28 -26.49
CA ASN A 424 -7.31 -18.86 -25.11
C ASN A 424 -8.46 -18.06 -24.49
N ILE A 425 -9.08 -17.14 -25.25
CA ILE A 425 -10.22 -16.36 -24.75
C ILE A 425 -11.43 -17.25 -24.47
N SER A 426 -11.67 -18.24 -25.33
CA SER A 426 -12.77 -19.19 -25.15
C SER A 426 -12.58 -20.08 -23.92
N GLU A 427 -11.35 -20.53 -23.68
CA GLU A 427 -11.00 -21.28 -22.48
C GLU A 427 -11.15 -20.43 -21.21
N LEU A 428 -10.68 -19.18 -21.24
CA LEU A 428 -10.83 -18.23 -20.13
C LEU A 428 -12.31 -18.02 -19.76
N ALA A 429 -13.17 -17.80 -20.75
CA ALA A 429 -14.62 -17.68 -20.54
C ALA A 429 -15.20 -18.94 -19.89
N ARG A 430 -14.84 -20.13 -20.39
CA ARG A 430 -15.33 -21.40 -19.84
C ARG A 430 -14.91 -21.61 -18.38
N VAL A 431 -13.66 -21.32 -18.04
CA VAL A 431 -13.14 -21.47 -16.67
C VAL A 431 -13.81 -20.47 -15.73
N ARG A 432 -13.92 -19.21 -16.14
CA ARG A 432 -14.61 -18.15 -15.39
C ARG A 432 -16.07 -18.52 -15.09
N ASP A 433 -16.82 -18.95 -16.10
CA ASP A 433 -18.22 -19.30 -15.95
C ASP A 433 -18.41 -20.53 -15.04
N ARG A 434 -17.45 -21.45 -15.02
CA ARG A 434 -17.44 -22.58 -14.08
C ARG A 434 -17.26 -22.11 -12.64
N LEU A 435 -16.33 -21.17 -12.40
CA LEU A 435 -16.10 -20.59 -11.07
C LEU A 435 -17.30 -19.79 -10.60
N ASN A 436 -17.87 -18.93 -11.45
CA ASN A 436 -19.06 -18.16 -11.14
C ASN A 436 -20.27 -19.06 -10.83
N ARG A 437 -20.44 -20.17 -11.56
CA ARG A 437 -21.50 -21.13 -11.26
C ARG A 437 -21.36 -21.74 -9.88
N TYR A 438 -20.14 -22.11 -9.47
CA TYR A 438 -19.89 -22.63 -8.14
C TYR A 438 -20.22 -21.60 -7.05
N VAL A 439 -19.74 -20.35 -7.20
CA VAL A 439 -20.03 -19.26 -6.26
C VAL A 439 -21.53 -19.00 -6.17
N ASN A 440 -22.22 -18.92 -7.30
CA ASN A 440 -23.67 -18.73 -7.36
C ASN A 440 -24.43 -19.88 -6.68
N GLN A 441 -24.01 -21.13 -6.88
CA GLN A 441 -24.61 -22.29 -6.20
C GLN A 441 -24.44 -22.23 -4.68
N LEU A 442 -23.27 -21.81 -4.20
CA LEU A 442 -23.00 -21.69 -2.77
C LEU A 442 -23.83 -20.58 -2.10
N HIS A 443 -24.15 -19.51 -2.83
CA HIS A 443 -24.91 -18.36 -2.33
C HIS A 443 -26.41 -18.41 -2.66
N SER A 444 -26.85 -19.32 -3.53
CA SER A 444 -28.27 -19.52 -3.81
C SER A 444 -28.96 -20.22 -2.65
N PRO A 445 -30.18 -19.81 -2.27
CA PRO A 445 -30.98 -20.54 -1.30
C PRO A 445 -31.24 -21.97 -1.76
N LEU A 446 -31.23 -22.93 -0.83
CA LEU A 446 -31.69 -24.28 -1.10
C LEU A 446 -33.21 -24.25 -1.35
N GLU A 447 -33.72 -25.13 -2.23
CA GLU A 447 -35.15 -25.17 -2.62
C GLU A 447 -36.11 -25.11 -1.42
N ASP A 448 -35.70 -25.75 -0.31
CA ASP A 448 -36.47 -25.83 0.93
C ASP A 448 -36.03 -24.88 2.06
N GLY A 449 -35.16 -23.87 1.82
CA GLY A 449 -34.70 -22.91 2.85
C GLY A 449 -34.61 -21.44 2.41
N GLU A 450 -34.56 -20.51 3.37
CA GLU A 450 -34.15 -19.10 3.15
C GLU A 450 -32.61 -18.94 3.19
N GLN A 451 -31.90 -19.97 3.61
CA GLN A 451 -30.45 -19.93 3.80
C GLN A 451 -29.73 -20.65 2.67
N SER A 452 -28.67 -20.03 2.19
CA SER A 452 -27.74 -20.62 1.23
C SER A 452 -26.78 -21.60 1.93
N PRO A 453 -26.15 -22.54 1.19
CA PRO A 453 -25.06 -23.35 1.73
C PRO A 453 -23.99 -22.52 2.44
N TYR A 454 -23.62 -21.36 1.87
CA TYR A 454 -22.71 -20.40 2.50
C TYR A 454 -23.20 -19.95 3.88
N GLY A 455 -24.48 -19.54 3.97
CA GLY A 455 -25.10 -19.13 5.23
C GLY A 455 -25.10 -20.26 6.27
N LEU A 456 -25.48 -21.47 5.87
CA LEU A 456 -25.50 -22.64 6.74
C LEU A 456 -24.11 -23.00 7.28
N ILE A 457 -23.08 -23.00 6.42
CA ILE A 457 -21.69 -23.21 6.83
C ILE A 457 -21.27 -22.13 7.84
N GLY A 458 -21.60 -20.87 7.57
CA GLY A 458 -21.34 -19.76 8.50
C GLY A 458 -22.01 -19.95 9.86
N THR A 459 -23.27 -20.39 9.89
CA THR A 459 -23.98 -20.73 11.14
C THR A 459 -23.31 -21.88 11.87
N LEU A 460 -22.94 -22.96 11.17
CA LEU A 460 -22.25 -24.10 11.78
C LEU A 460 -20.90 -23.72 12.38
N CYS A 461 -20.12 -22.89 11.68
CA CYS A 461 -18.85 -22.35 12.20
C CYS A 461 -19.07 -21.54 13.49
N ARG A 462 -20.12 -20.71 13.53
CA ARG A 462 -20.47 -19.93 14.73
C ARG A 462 -20.86 -20.82 15.90
N LEU A 463 -21.76 -21.79 15.69
CA LEU A 463 -22.19 -22.71 16.75
C LEU A 463 -21.02 -23.52 17.33
N ARG A 464 -20.06 -23.93 16.48
CA ARG A 464 -18.83 -24.59 16.95
C ARG A 464 -17.94 -23.66 17.78
N ALA A 465 -17.82 -22.39 17.37
CA ALA A 465 -17.06 -21.39 18.12
C ALA A 465 -17.69 -21.11 19.51
N ASP A 466 -19.02 -21.16 19.59
CA ASP A 466 -19.78 -21.03 20.84
C ASP A 466 -19.69 -22.30 21.73
N GLY A 467 -18.90 -23.30 21.33
CA GLY A 467 -18.69 -24.54 22.09
C GLY A 467 -19.87 -25.51 22.06
N ILE A 468 -20.86 -25.28 21.19
CA ILE A 468 -22.01 -26.16 21.03
C ILE A 468 -21.53 -27.46 20.36
N LYS A 469 -21.59 -28.56 21.11
CA LYS A 469 -21.24 -29.89 20.59
C LYS A 469 -22.32 -30.38 19.64
N ALA A 470 -21.89 -30.99 18.55
CA ALA A 470 -22.79 -31.73 17.69
C ALA A 470 -23.46 -32.86 18.50
N LEU A 471 -24.74 -33.06 18.26
CA LEU A 471 -25.45 -34.21 18.81
C LEU A 471 -24.89 -35.50 18.18
N ASP A 472 -24.50 -36.46 19.01
CA ASP A 472 -24.10 -37.81 18.58
C ASP A 472 -25.31 -38.70 18.21
N CYS A 473 -26.46 -38.10 17.92
CA CYS A 473 -27.65 -38.82 17.50
C CYS A 473 -28.03 -38.49 16.06
N GLN A 474 -28.40 -39.52 15.31
CA GLN A 474 -29.02 -39.33 14.00
C GLN A 474 -30.52 -39.12 14.20
N LEU A 475 -31.00 -37.95 13.80
CA LEU A 475 -32.44 -37.69 13.74
C LEU A 475 -33.01 -38.45 12.52
N PRO A 476 -34.07 -39.25 12.70
CA PRO A 476 -34.65 -40.03 11.63
C PRO A 476 -35.23 -39.12 10.53
N GLU A 477 -34.99 -39.51 9.27
CA GLU A 477 -35.55 -38.88 8.08
C GLU A 477 -35.26 -37.38 7.93
N LEU A 478 -34.16 -36.88 8.49
CA LEU A 478 -33.83 -35.45 8.48
C LEU A 478 -33.79 -34.83 7.07
N SER A 479 -33.40 -35.62 6.06
CA SER A 479 -33.40 -35.23 4.64
C SER A 479 -34.79 -34.92 4.08
N ASN A 480 -35.85 -35.41 4.73
CA ASN A 480 -37.24 -35.26 4.27
C ASN A 480 -38.00 -34.19 5.07
N TRP A 481 -37.33 -33.51 6.01
CA TRP A 481 -37.98 -32.52 6.85
C TRP A 481 -38.28 -31.26 6.06
N SER A 482 -39.57 -30.97 5.90
CA SER A 482 -40.01 -29.68 5.38
C SER A 482 -39.79 -28.56 6.41
N ARG A 483 -39.90 -27.30 5.96
CA ARG A 483 -39.76 -26.10 6.82
C ARG A 483 -40.71 -26.11 8.02
N THR A 484 -41.96 -26.48 7.81
CA THR A 484 -42.98 -26.54 8.87
C THR A 484 -42.62 -27.62 9.87
N THR A 485 -42.22 -28.79 9.40
CA THR A 485 -41.76 -29.89 10.23
C THR A 485 -40.55 -29.48 11.09
N LEU A 486 -39.56 -28.79 10.53
CA LEU A 486 -38.40 -28.33 11.31
C LEU A 486 -38.80 -27.36 12.44
N LYS A 487 -39.68 -26.39 12.14
CA LYS A 487 -40.18 -25.44 13.15
C LYS A 487 -40.99 -26.13 14.26
N GLU A 488 -41.86 -27.07 13.91
CA GLU A 488 -42.63 -27.87 14.86
C GLU A 488 -41.71 -28.69 15.78
N ARG A 489 -40.67 -29.32 15.22
CA ARG A 489 -39.69 -30.09 16.01
C ARG A 489 -38.87 -29.19 16.93
N GLN A 490 -38.48 -28.00 16.47
CA GLN A 490 -37.79 -27.01 17.30
C GLN A 490 -38.68 -26.48 18.44
N ALA A 491 -39.97 -26.28 18.20
CA ALA A 491 -40.93 -25.90 19.24
C ALA A 491 -41.05 -27.03 20.28
N LEU A 492 -41.23 -28.27 19.83
CA LEU A 492 -41.30 -29.44 20.71
C LEU A 492 -40.05 -29.60 21.59
N LEU A 493 -38.85 -29.36 21.04
CA LEU A 493 -37.61 -29.40 21.81
C LEU A 493 -37.55 -28.31 22.88
N ARG A 494 -38.12 -27.12 22.63
CA ARG A 494 -38.24 -26.08 23.65
C ARG A 494 -39.20 -26.49 24.74
N ASP A 495 -40.38 -26.99 24.38
CA ASP A 495 -41.39 -27.45 25.35
C ASP A 495 -40.82 -28.56 26.25
N VAL A 496 -40.09 -29.53 25.66
CA VAL A 496 -39.40 -30.57 26.43
C VAL A 496 -38.35 -29.98 27.35
N ASN A 497 -37.54 -29.02 26.88
CA ASN A 497 -36.52 -28.38 27.70
C ASN A 497 -37.13 -27.59 28.88
N GLU A 498 -38.26 -26.92 28.67
CA GLU A 498 -39.00 -26.22 29.73
C GLU A 498 -39.53 -27.22 30.77
N HIS A 499 -40.18 -28.31 30.34
CA HIS A 499 -40.65 -29.35 31.27
C HIS A 499 -39.52 -30.07 32.01
N LEU A 500 -38.36 -30.26 31.38
CA LEU A 500 -37.19 -30.84 32.04
C LEU A 500 -36.66 -29.95 33.18
N GLN A 501 -36.82 -28.63 33.10
CA GLN A 501 -36.46 -27.74 34.20
C GLN A 501 -37.36 -27.92 35.43
N GLU A 502 -38.64 -28.25 35.21
CA GLU A 502 -39.59 -28.52 36.30
C GLU A 502 -39.41 -29.92 36.92
N ILE A 503 -39.13 -30.92 36.08
CA ILE A 503 -39.04 -32.34 36.49
C ILE A 503 -37.64 -32.65 37.04
N GLY A 504 -36.57 -31.99 36.59
CA GLY A 504 -35.20 -32.30 37.01
C GLY A 504 -34.64 -33.59 36.37
N ASP A 505 -33.62 -34.19 36.98
CA ASP A 505 -32.89 -35.32 36.39
C ASP A 505 -33.75 -36.59 36.28
N LEU A 506 -34.09 -36.95 35.03
CA LEU A 506 -34.85 -38.16 34.69
C LEU A 506 -34.18 -39.46 35.18
N GLY A 507 -32.86 -39.48 35.36
CA GLY A 507 -32.12 -40.65 35.84
C GLY A 507 -32.45 -41.02 37.28
N GLN A 508 -32.75 -40.02 38.11
CA GLN A 508 -33.02 -40.12 39.55
C GLN A 508 -34.50 -40.04 39.90
N GLN A 509 -35.38 -39.90 38.90
CA GLN A 509 -36.80 -39.75 39.12
C GLN A 509 -37.44 -40.99 39.78
N VAL A 510 -38.20 -40.76 40.85
CA VAL A 510 -38.91 -41.82 41.60
C VAL A 510 -39.98 -42.50 40.72
N TRP A 511 -40.49 -41.78 39.73
CA TRP A 511 -41.46 -42.27 38.75
C TRP A 511 -40.82 -42.93 37.53
N ARG A 512 -39.49 -43.07 37.49
CA ARG A 512 -38.78 -43.68 36.36
C ARG A 512 -39.26 -45.12 36.15
N GLY A 513 -39.69 -45.43 34.92
CA GLY A 513 -40.19 -46.74 34.55
C GLY A 513 -41.69 -46.96 34.77
N VAL A 514 -42.41 -45.96 35.32
CA VAL A 514 -43.87 -46.01 35.42
C VAL A 514 -44.49 -45.81 34.04
N ARG A 515 -44.98 -46.91 33.45
CA ARG A 515 -45.59 -46.94 32.10
C ARG A 515 -47.09 -46.70 32.13
N ARG A 516 -47.57 -45.78 32.98
CA ARG A 516 -49.00 -45.48 33.06
C ARG A 516 -49.37 -44.51 31.93
N LYS A 517 -50.27 -44.96 31.04
CA LYS A 517 -50.74 -44.14 29.90
C LYS A 517 -51.89 -43.20 30.27
N THR A 518 -52.54 -43.43 31.41
CA THR A 518 -53.66 -42.62 31.90
C THR A 518 -53.22 -41.71 33.04
N PRO A 519 -53.69 -40.45 33.10
CA PRO A 519 -53.40 -39.56 34.21
C PRO A 519 -53.92 -40.13 35.53
N LEU A 520 -53.23 -39.82 36.63
CA LEU A 520 -53.66 -40.15 37.99
C LEU A 520 -54.84 -39.24 38.36
N LEU A 521 -56.02 -39.82 38.55
CA LEU A 521 -57.17 -39.07 39.06
C LEU A 521 -57.05 -38.90 40.59
N PRO A 522 -57.71 -37.90 41.19
CA PRO A 522 -57.70 -37.70 42.64
C PRO A 522 -58.14 -38.95 43.43
N SER A 523 -59.11 -39.70 42.90
CA SER A 523 -59.56 -40.97 43.48
C SER A 523 -58.47 -42.06 43.46
N ASP A 524 -57.65 -42.08 42.41
CA ASP A 524 -56.54 -43.02 42.28
C ASP A 524 -55.42 -42.67 43.25
N LEU A 525 -55.13 -41.37 43.43
CA LEU A 525 -54.15 -40.91 44.41
C LEU A 525 -54.55 -41.30 45.83
N GLN A 526 -55.83 -41.16 46.17
CA GLN A 526 -56.35 -41.58 47.46
C GLN A 526 -56.22 -43.10 47.66
N SER A 527 -56.56 -43.89 46.64
CA SER A 527 -56.44 -45.35 46.69
C SER A 527 -54.98 -45.81 46.79
N VAL A 528 -54.08 -45.19 46.02
CA VAL A 528 -52.63 -45.47 46.04
C VAL A 528 -52.05 -45.07 47.39
N SER A 529 -52.41 -43.91 47.93
CA SER A 529 -51.97 -43.48 49.25
C SER A 529 -52.42 -44.46 50.33
N GLN A 530 -53.68 -44.89 50.34
CA GLN A 530 -54.17 -45.87 51.32
C GLN A 530 -53.44 -47.22 51.21
N ARG A 531 -53.21 -47.70 49.99
CA ARG A 531 -52.47 -48.95 49.75
C ARG A 531 -51.01 -48.84 50.18
N LEU A 532 -50.36 -47.71 49.90
CA LEU A 532 -48.98 -47.45 50.33
C LEU A 532 -48.88 -47.39 51.84
N THR A 533 -49.77 -46.67 52.52
CA THR A 533 -49.79 -46.64 53.99
C THR A 533 -49.98 -48.04 54.57
N SER A 534 -50.93 -48.82 54.06
CA SER A 534 -51.15 -50.20 54.49
C SER A 534 -49.95 -51.10 54.22
N LEU A 535 -49.26 -50.94 53.08
CA LEU A 535 -48.05 -51.69 52.77
C LEU A 535 -46.91 -51.32 53.72
N CYS A 536 -46.67 -50.03 53.98
CA CYS A 536 -45.67 -49.57 54.93
C CYS A 536 -45.91 -50.15 56.33
N GLU A 537 -47.16 -50.15 56.81
CA GLU A 537 -47.52 -50.76 58.09
C GLU A 537 -47.25 -52.27 58.12
N ARG A 538 -47.59 -52.99 57.05
CA ARG A 538 -47.33 -54.44 56.95
C ARG A 538 -45.85 -54.75 56.91
N ILE A 539 -45.05 -53.95 56.19
CA ILE A 539 -43.60 -54.10 56.12
C ILE A 539 -42.99 -53.84 57.50
N ALA A 540 -43.41 -52.78 58.20
CA ALA A 540 -42.96 -52.48 59.56
C ALA A 540 -43.22 -53.66 60.51
N ARG A 541 -44.42 -54.27 60.46
CA ARG A 541 -44.74 -55.47 61.26
C ARG A 541 -43.86 -56.67 60.89
N ILE A 542 -43.59 -56.89 59.60
CA ILE A 542 -42.70 -57.98 59.16
C ILE A 542 -41.28 -57.77 59.71
N ILE A 543 -40.76 -56.54 59.66
CA ILE A 543 -39.43 -56.20 60.20
C ILE A 543 -39.40 -56.45 61.71
N GLU A 544 -40.42 -55.99 62.45
CA GLU A 544 -40.54 -56.20 63.89
C GLU A 544 -40.55 -57.69 64.26
N HIS A 545 -41.40 -58.49 63.59
CA HIS A 545 -41.51 -59.91 63.83
C HIS A 545 -40.23 -60.68 63.45
N ALA A 546 -39.60 -60.34 62.33
CA ALA A 546 -38.35 -60.94 61.89
C ALA A 546 -37.22 -60.66 62.89
N THR A 547 -37.13 -59.43 63.38
CA THR A 547 -36.12 -59.05 64.38
C THR A 547 -36.33 -59.77 65.70
N ALA A 548 -37.60 -59.84 66.17
CA ALA A 548 -37.93 -60.57 67.38
C ALA A 548 -37.58 -62.06 67.25
N LEU A 549 -37.87 -62.66 66.09
CA LEU A 549 -37.54 -64.05 65.81
C LEU A 549 -36.03 -64.30 65.75
N ALA A 550 -35.27 -63.44 65.06
CA ALA A 550 -33.82 -63.54 64.99
C ALA A 550 -33.18 -63.43 66.39
N LYS A 551 -33.68 -62.52 67.22
CA LYS A 551 -33.24 -62.38 68.62
C LYS A 551 -33.52 -63.64 69.45
N HIS A 552 -34.68 -64.26 69.31
CA HIS A 552 -35.01 -65.51 70.02
C HIS A 552 -34.14 -66.68 69.57
N LEU A 553 -33.73 -66.69 68.30
CA LEU A 553 -32.87 -67.71 67.73
C LEU A 553 -31.37 -67.41 67.88
N ASN A 554 -31.03 -66.27 68.52
CA ASN A 554 -29.67 -65.76 68.70
C ASN A 554 -28.89 -65.63 67.37
N ILE A 555 -29.58 -65.22 66.30
CA ILE A 555 -29.01 -64.96 64.98
C ILE A 555 -28.72 -63.45 64.87
N ALA A 556 -27.53 -63.09 64.38
CA ALA A 556 -27.19 -61.70 64.06
C ALA A 556 -28.13 -61.15 62.99
N TRP A 557 -28.79 -60.02 63.27
CA TRP A 557 -29.82 -59.44 62.42
C TRP A 557 -29.78 -57.92 62.48
N ASP A 558 -29.65 -57.28 61.32
CA ASP A 558 -29.70 -55.84 61.15
C ASP A 558 -30.91 -55.45 60.29
N GLN A 559 -31.78 -54.59 60.80
CA GLN A 559 -33.06 -54.30 60.15
C GLN A 559 -32.90 -53.51 58.86
N ASP A 560 -31.85 -52.70 58.74
CA ASP A 560 -31.70 -51.74 57.64
C ASP A 560 -30.96 -52.33 56.43
N SER A 561 -30.32 -53.49 56.59
CA SER A 561 -29.53 -54.15 55.55
C SER A 561 -30.12 -55.47 55.05
N GLU A 562 -31.21 -55.96 55.66
CA GLU A 562 -31.77 -57.28 55.35
C GLU A 562 -32.87 -57.25 54.27
N SER A 563 -32.88 -58.30 53.44
CA SER A 563 -33.82 -58.45 52.34
C SER A 563 -35.08 -59.24 52.74
N PHE A 564 -36.17 -59.13 51.98
CA PHE A 564 -37.35 -60.01 52.16
C PHE A 564 -36.99 -61.49 52.05
N GLN A 565 -35.98 -61.84 51.23
CA GLN A 565 -35.52 -63.21 51.10
C GLN A 565 -34.83 -63.70 52.38
N SER A 566 -34.09 -62.82 53.07
CA SER A 566 -33.50 -63.09 54.38
C SER A 566 -34.58 -63.39 55.42
N VAL A 567 -35.65 -62.58 55.45
CA VAL A 567 -36.80 -62.79 56.35
C VAL A 567 -37.46 -64.15 56.10
N GLN A 568 -37.62 -64.54 54.83
CA GLN A 568 -38.21 -65.82 54.48
C GLN A 568 -37.33 -67.00 54.93
N ARG A 569 -36.01 -66.91 54.79
CA ARG A 569 -35.07 -67.94 55.26
C ARG A 569 -35.12 -68.09 56.78
N LEU A 570 -35.17 -66.97 57.50
CA LEU A 570 -35.30 -66.96 58.96
C LEU A 570 -36.58 -67.67 59.42
N ALA A 571 -37.71 -67.37 58.77
CA ALA A 571 -38.99 -68.01 59.07
C ALA A 571 -38.97 -69.52 58.77
N GLN A 572 -38.34 -69.94 57.67
CA GLN A 572 -38.18 -71.36 57.34
C GLN A 572 -37.29 -72.10 58.35
N PHE A 573 -36.20 -71.47 58.78
CA PHE A 573 -35.31 -72.03 59.80
C PHE A 573 -36.03 -72.21 61.14
N ALA A 574 -36.78 -71.19 61.57
CA ALA A 574 -37.64 -71.27 62.75
C ALA A 574 -38.70 -72.38 62.64
N GLY A 575 -39.31 -72.54 61.45
CA GLY A 575 -40.27 -73.61 61.19
C GLY A 575 -39.66 -75.00 61.36
N LYS A 576 -38.47 -75.23 60.80
CA LYS A 576 -37.74 -76.51 60.95
C LYS A 576 -37.34 -76.79 62.40
N LEU A 577 -36.95 -75.76 63.16
CA LEU A 577 -36.64 -75.88 64.59
C LEU A 577 -37.84 -76.34 65.43
N ARG A 578 -39.05 -75.92 65.08
CA ARG A 578 -40.27 -76.33 65.78
C ARG A 578 -40.60 -77.81 65.58
N ASP A 579 -40.29 -78.35 64.41
CA ASP A 579 -40.70 -79.71 64.00
C ASP A 579 -39.63 -80.78 64.35
N LEU A 580 -38.59 -80.43 65.10
CA LEU A 580 -37.52 -81.34 65.54
C LEU A 580 -37.94 -82.19 66.76
N PRO A 581 -37.60 -83.49 66.81
CA PRO A 581 -37.86 -84.34 67.97
C PRO A 581 -37.06 -83.89 69.20
N ALA A 582 -37.50 -84.27 70.41
CA ALA A 582 -36.84 -83.92 71.66
C ALA A 582 -35.41 -84.49 71.70
N MET A 583 -34.41 -83.60 71.55
CA MET A 583 -32.99 -83.92 71.57
C MET A 583 -32.25 -83.05 72.60
N ASP A 584 -31.04 -83.46 72.97
CA ASP A 584 -30.19 -82.71 73.90
C ASP A 584 -29.81 -81.34 73.31
N ARG A 585 -30.07 -80.27 74.08
CA ARG A 585 -29.83 -78.87 73.66
C ARG A 585 -28.36 -78.56 73.48
N SER A 586 -27.48 -79.34 74.11
CA SER A 586 -26.01 -79.22 73.96
C SER A 586 -25.54 -79.51 72.53
N ALA A 587 -26.31 -80.29 71.76
CA ALA A 587 -25.95 -80.65 70.39
C ALA A 587 -26.07 -79.47 69.42
N PHE A 588 -27.06 -78.57 69.59
CA PHE A 588 -27.30 -77.47 68.62
C PHE A 588 -26.24 -76.38 68.61
N GLY A 589 -25.62 -76.10 69.76
CA GLY A 589 -24.59 -75.06 69.91
C GLY A 589 -23.16 -75.58 69.76
N ASN A 590 -22.98 -76.82 69.32
CA ASN A 590 -21.64 -77.42 69.23
C ASN A 590 -20.89 -76.87 68.01
N ASP A 591 -19.68 -76.33 68.23
CA ASP A 591 -18.84 -75.73 67.17
C ASP A 591 -18.50 -76.70 66.03
N ILE A 592 -18.74 -78.00 66.21
CA ILE A 592 -18.57 -79.00 65.14
C ILE A 592 -19.44 -78.70 63.91
N TRP A 593 -20.59 -78.04 64.08
CA TRP A 593 -21.47 -77.67 62.95
C TRP A 593 -20.85 -76.61 62.03
N SER A 594 -20.02 -75.72 62.56
CA SER A 594 -19.34 -74.68 61.78
C SER A 594 -17.97 -75.13 61.27
N GLN A 595 -17.28 -76.03 61.98
CA GLN A 595 -15.93 -76.46 61.64
C GLN A 595 -15.86 -77.61 60.63
N SER A 596 -16.94 -78.37 60.39
CA SER A 596 -16.91 -79.54 59.50
C SER A 596 -18.18 -79.72 58.64
N PRO A 597 -18.59 -78.69 57.87
CA PRO A 597 -19.85 -78.71 57.11
C PRO A 597 -19.91 -79.79 56.01
N ASP A 598 -18.78 -80.10 55.38
CA ASP A 598 -18.70 -81.14 54.34
C ASP A 598 -18.92 -82.54 54.91
N THR A 599 -18.36 -82.80 56.08
CA THR A 599 -18.51 -84.10 56.76
C THR A 599 -19.95 -84.30 57.20
N ILE A 600 -20.59 -83.24 57.71
CA ILE A 600 -22.00 -83.25 58.09
C ILE A 600 -22.90 -83.47 56.88
N SER A 601 -22.65 -82.76 55.77
CA SER A 601 -23.45 -82.93 54.54
C SER A 601 -23.37 -84.38 54.02
N ARG A 602 -22.19 -85.00 54.05
CA ARG A 602 -22.04 -86.41 53.64
C ARG A 602 -22.78 -87.38 54.55
N VAL A 603 -22.90 -87.09 55.84
CA VAL A 603 -23.67 -87.92 56.78
C VAL A 603 -25.16 -87.77 56.49
N VAL A 604 -25.65 -86.53 56.35
CA VAL A 604 -27.07 -86.26 56.05
C VAL A 604 -27.49 -86.84 54.69
N GLU A 605 -26.64 -86.76 53.66
CA GLU A 605 -26.92 -87.36 52.35
C GLU A 605 -26.97 -88.89 52.37
N ARG A 606 -26.33 -89.52 53.34
CA ARG A 606 -26.31 -90.99 53.49
C ARG A 606 -27.43 -91.53 54.39
N GLY A 607 -28.18 -90.65 55.06
CA GLY A 607 -29.26 -90.99 55.98
C GLY A 607 -28.78 -91.17 57.41
#